data_AF-A0A7S4BQE3-F1
#
_entry.id   AF-A0A7S4BQE3-F1
#
_cell.length_a   1.000
_cell.length_b   1.000
_cell.length_c   1.000
_cell.angle_alpha   90.00
_cell.angle_beta   90.00
_cell.angle_gamma   90.00
#
_symmetry.space_group_name_H-M   'P 1'
#
loop_
_entity.id
_entity.type
_entity.pdbx_description
1 polymer ?
#
loop_
_entity_poly.entity_id
_entity_poly.type
_entity_poly.pdbx_seq_one_letter_code
_entity_poly.pdbx_strand_id
1 'polypeptide(L)'
;YTEADAQASDVSGNPLALGEFVHGKRTREERAKDSTTSGAGGNGQIAVRVAVRVRPLVPKERVDGARACLTAHPGESRIVVGKDRAFTFDHAFAEATSQGDVYELSCAPLIQSVFEGYNATVFAYGQTGSGKTFTMGSGSIGGVSVDNLGVIPRAVAHIFERLD
;
A
#
# COMPACT_ATOMS: atom_id res chain seq x y z
N TYR A 1 -33.32 -19.62 -6.62
CA TYR A 1 -33.38 -18.66 -7.73
C TYR A 1 -31.95 -18.39 -8.16
N THR A 2 -31.68 -18.82 -9.37
CA THR A 2 -30.37 -19.07 -9.97
C THR A 2 -29.61 -17.79 -10.32
N GLU A 3 -28.30 -17.84 -10.12
CA GLU A 3 -27.31 -16.88 -10.60
C GLU A 3 -27.43 -16.71 -12.13
N ALA A 4 -27.34 -15.47 -12.59
CA ALA A 4 -27.22 -15.13 -13.99
C ALA A 4 -25.84 -14.48 -14.22
N ASP A 5 -24.93 -15.26 -14.78
CA ASP A 5 -23.67 -14.80 -15.34
C ASP A 5 -23.95 -13.89 -16.54
N ALA A 6 -23.61 -12.61 -16.43
CA ALA A 6 -23.60 -11.69 -17.55
C ALA A 6 -22.26 -11.82 -18.30
N GLN A 7 -22.23 -12.62 -19.37
CA GLN A 7 -21.12 -12.66 -20.32
C GLN A 7 -21.25 -11.49 -21.31
N ALA A 8 -20.21 -10.64 -21.39
CA ALA A 8 -20.11 -9.59 -22.39
C ALA A 8 -19.52 -10.17 -23.70
N SER A 9 -20.19 -9.91 -24.83
CA SER A 9 -19.82 -10.32 -26.19
C SER A 9 -19.71 -9.11 -27.13
N ASP A 10 -18.85 -9.20 -28.15
CA ASP A 10 -18.76 -8.19 -29.23
C ASP A 10 -19.90 -8.35 -30.28
N VAL A 11 -20.10 -7.33 -31.13
CA VAL A 11 -21.10 -7.23 -32.20
C VAL A 11 -20.98 -8.34 -33.27
N SER A 12 -19.86 -9.07 -33.28
CA SER A 12 -19.65 -10.28 -34.12
C SER A 12 -19.96 -11.62 -33.41
N GLY A 13 -20.37 -11.61 -32.14
CA GLY A 13 -20.80 -12.81 -31.41
C GLY A 13 -19.68 -13.72 -30.91
N ASN A 14 -18.43 -13.29 -30.94
CA ASN A 14 -17.30 -14.05 -30.39
C ASN A 14 -17.08 -13.76 -28.89
N PRO A 15 -16.73 -14.79 -28.08
CA PRO A 15 -16.36 -14.60 -26.68
C PRO A 15 -15.01 -13.87 -26.56
N LEU A 16 -14.96 -12.85 -25.69
CA LEU A 16 -13.71 -12.14 -25.38
C LEU A 16 -12.78 -13.05 -24.57
N ALA A 17 -11.82 -13.70 -25.24
CA ALA A 17 -10.70 -14.33 -24.57
C ALA A 17 -9.77 -13.25 -24.01
N LEU A 18 -9.62 -13.15 -22.68
CA LEU A 18 -8.56 -12.36 -22.05
C LEU A 18 -7.22 -13.08 -22.26
N GLY A 19 -6.61 -12.85 -23.42
CA GLY A 19 -5.25 -13.25 -23.77
C GLY A 19 -4.22 -12.22 -23.33
N GLU A 20 -3.16 -12.76 -22.71
CA GLU A 20 -1.77 -12.34 -22.72
C GLU A 20 -1.41 -11.02 -23.44
N PHE A 21 -0.91 -10.05 -22.67
CA PHE A 21 -0.03 -9.01 -23.19
C PHE A 21 1.43 -9.38 -22.91
N VAL A 22 2.20 -9.44 -24.00
CA VAL A 22 3.62 -9.74 -24.08
C VAL A 22 4.46 -8.68 -23.36
N HIS A 23 5.25 -9.09 -22.38
CA HIS A 23 6.54 -8.46 -22.07
C HIS A 23 7.52 -9.49 -21.49
N GLY A 24 8.56 -9.74 -22.28
CA GLY A 24 9.86 -10.36 -21.95
C GLY A 24 9.95 -11.24 -20.70
N LYS A 25 10.11 -12.54 -20.91
CA LYS A 25 10.69 -13.44 -19.91
C LYS A 25 12.07 -12.91 -19.51
N ARG A 26 12.21 -12.47 -18.25
CA ARG A 26 13.49 -12.50 -17.53
C ARG A 26 13.28 -13.35 -16.29
N THR A 27 13.87 -14.55 -16.30
CA THR A 27 14.03 -15.43 -15.15
C THR A 27 14.77 -14.67 -14.05
N ARG A 28 14.11 -14.51 -12.90
CA ARG A 28 14.62 -13.76 -11.74
C ARG A 28 15.52 -14.65 -10.89
N GLU A 29 16.71 -14.97 -11.40
CA GLU A 29 17.80 -15.53 -10.58
C GLU A 29 19.03 -14.59 -10.47
N GLU A 30 19.02 -13.41 -11.10
CA GLU A 30 20.12 -12.43 -10.99
C GLU A 30 19.61 -11.03 -10.62
N ARG A 31 19.06 -10.86 -9.42
CA ARG A 31 18.87 -9.51 -8.83
C ARG A 31 19.39 -9.41 -7.39
N ALA A 32 20.34 -10.27 -7.04
CA ALA A 32 21.20 -10.08 -5.89
C ALA A 32 22.45 -9.31 -6.35
N LYS A 33 22.77 -8.21 -5.68
CA LYS A 33 23.83 -7.21 -5.99
C LYS A 33 23.40 -6.05 -6.89
N ASP A 34 22.52 -5.19 -6.39
CA ASP A 34 22.82 -3.73 -6.36
C ASP A 34 21.69 -2.99 -5.66
N SER A 35 21.98 -2.46 -4.47
CA SER A 35 21.55 -1.13 -4.00
C SER A 35 21.86 -1.00 -2.50
N THR A 36 23.15 -1.01 -2.15
CA THR A 36 23.63 -0.35 -0.94
C THR A 36 24.46 0.82 -1.43
N THR A 37 23.85 1.97 -1.74
CA THR A 37 24.57 3.25 -1.77
C THR A 37 23.60 4.40 -1.56
N SER A 38 23.74 5.03 -0.40
CA SER A 38 23.28 6.37 -0.09
C SER A 38 24.12 7.37 -0.89
N GLY A 39 23.48 8.33 -1.56
CA GLY A 39 24.13 9.58 -2.01
C GLY A 39 24.35 9.75 -3.52
N ALA A 40 23.76 10.84 -4.03
CA ALA A 40 24.16 11.69 -5.15
C ALA A 40 24.36 11.09 -6.55
N GLY A 41 23.53 11.59 -7.50
CA GLY A 41 23.90 11.70 -8.92
C GLY A 41 23.56 10.50 -9.80
N GLY A 42 22.30 10.38 -10.20
CA GLY A 42 21.89 9.45 -11.26
C GLY A 42 20.52 9.80 -11.79
N ASN A 43 20.43 10.04 -13.10
CA ASN A 43 19.23 10.37 -13.88
C ASN A 43 17.90 10.05 -13.18
N GLY A 44 17.26 11.09 -12.66
CA GLY A 44 16.13 11.06 -11.74
C GLY A 44 14.83 10.52 -12.34
N GLN A 45 14.73 9.20 -12.45
CA GLN A 45 13.42 8.57 -12.54
C GLN A 45 12.87 8.38 -11.12
N ILE A 46 11.95 9.27 -10.73
CA ILE A 46 11.16 9.13 -9.51
C ILE A 46 10.11 8.05 -9.79
N ALA A 47 10.39 6.82 -9.34
CA ALA A 47 9.41 5.74 -9.41
C ALA A 47 8.32 5.91 -8.34
N VAL A 48 7.13 5.38 -8.63
CA VAL A 48 6.05 5.29 -7.64
C VAL A 48 6.51 4.37 -6.51
N ARG A 49 6.43 4.85 -5.26
CA ARG A 49 6.67 4.04 -4.07
C ARG A 49 5.38 3.37 -3.62
N VAL A 50 5.48 2.10 -3.23
CA VAL A 50 4.37 1.26 -2.80
C VAL A 50 4.62 0.79 -1.38
N ALA A 51 3.72 1.16 -0.48
CA ALA A 51 3.66 0.63 0.87
C ALA A 51 2.43 -0.25 1.04
N VAL A 52 2.61 -1.44 1.61
CA VAL A 52 1.52 -2.36 1.93
C VAL A 52 1.30 -2.38 3.44
N ARG A 53 0.03 -2.37 3.84
CA ARG A 53 -0.37 -2.43 5.25
C ARG A 53 -1.34 -3.58 5.49
N VAL A 54 -0.95 -4.49 6.37
CA VAL A 54 -1.85 -5.54 6.86
C VAL A 54 -2.61 -4.99 8.06
N ARG A 55 -3.95 -5.08 8.03
CA ARG A 55 -4.77 -4.72 9.19
C ARG A 55 -5.06 -5.95 10.05
N PRO A 56 -5.27 -5.77 11.37
CA PRO A 56 -5.80 -6.84 12.21
C PRO A 56 -7.14 -7.39 11.69
N LEU A 57 -7.40 -8.66 11.94
CA LEU A 57 -8.71 -9.27 11.74
C LEU A 57 -9.74 -8.56 12.63
N VAL A 58 -10.87 -8.13 12.05
CA VAL A 58 -11.93 -7.50 12.84
C VAL A 58 -12.70 -8.56 13.64
N PRO A 59 -13.32 -8.20 14.79
CA PRO A 59 -14.01 -9.17 15.64
C PRO A 59 -15.04 -10.03 14.90
N LYS A 60 -15.78 -9.43 13.96
CA LYS A 60 -16.75 -10.15 13.12
C LYS A 60 -16.10 -11.27 12.28
N GLU A 61 -14.97 -10.99 11.65
CA GLU A 61 -14.22 -11.98 10.84
C GLU A 61 -13.74 -13.15 11.71
N ARG A 62 -13.34 -12.87 12.97
CA ARG A 62 -12.91 -13.90 13.90
C ARG A 62 -14.07 -14.81 14.33
N VAL A 63 -15.25 -14.22 14.54
CA VAL A 63 -16.48 -14.97 14.88
C VAL A 63 -16.95 -15.81 13.69
N ASP A 64 -16.82 -15.28 12.48
CA ASP A 64 -17.16 -15.99 11.23
C ASP A 64 -16.13 -17.09 10.86
N GLY A 65 -15.10 -17.30 11.68
CA GLY A 65 -14.10 -18.36 11.51
C GLY A 65 -12.99 -18.04 10.51
N ALA A 66 -12.85 -16.77 10.08
CA ALA A 66 -11.77 -16.35 9.20
C ALA A 66 -10.40 -16.52 9.89
N ARG A 67 -9.39 -16.87 9.10
CA ARG A 67 -8.01 -17.04 9.56
C ARG A 67 -7.09 -16.07 8.82
N ALA A 68 -6.06 -15.60 9.51
CA ALA A 68 -5.05 -14.76 8.89
C ALA A 68 -4.36 -15.55 7.76
N CYS A 69 -4.36 -14.98 6.56
CA CYS A 69 -3.73 -15.56 5.36
C CYS A 69 -2.54 -14.74 4.86
N LEU A 70 -2.18 -13.68 5.60
CA LEU A 70 -1.06 -12.79 5.31
C LEU A 70 -0.05 -12.86 6.45
N THR A 71 1.23 -12.95 6.10
CA THR A 71 2.34 -12.81 7.05
C THR A 71 3.22 -11.66 6.60
N ALA A 72 3.41 -10.68 7.46
CA ALA A 72 4.26 -9.53 7.17
C ALA A 72 5.66 -9.73 7.76
N HIS A 73 6.68 -9.38 6.98
CA HIS A 73 8.09 -9.31 7.38
C HIS A 73 8.58 -7.87 7.16
N PRO A 74 8.32 -6.94 8.10
CA PRO A 74 8.67 -5.52 7.93
C PRO A 74 10.15 -5.26 7.67
N GLY A 75 11.04 -6.02 8.32
CA GLY A 75 12.49 -5.89 8.12
C GLY A 75 12.99 -6.30 6.72
N GLU A 76 12.16 -6.99 5.95
CA GLU A 76 12.46 -7.40 4.57
C GLU A 76 11.57 -6.68 3.54
N SER A 77 10.74 -5.73 3.99
CA SER A 77 9.65 -5.11 3.20
C SER A 77 8.83 -6.14 2.41
N ARG A 78 8.54 -7.30 3.03
CA ARG A 78 7.96 -8.46 2.36
C ARG A 78 6.65 -8.90 3.00
N ILE A 79 5.68 -9.26 2.17
CA ILE A 79 4.42 -9.91 2.58
C ILE A 79 4.33 -11.29 1.94
N VAL A 80 3.94 -12.30 2.72
CA VAL A 80 3.66 -13.66 2.24
C VAL A 80 2.16 -13.92 2.31
N VAL A 81 1.58 -14.35 1.19
CA VAL A 81 0.16 -14.69 1.05
C VAL A 81 -0.01 -16.21 1.00
N GLY A 82 -0.68 -16.78 2.00
CA GLY A 82 -0.78 -18.23 2.15
C GLY A 82 0.54 -18.82 2.62
N LYS A 83 1.06 -19.84 1.90
CA LYS A 83 2.26 -20.59 2.34
C LYS A 83 3.55 -20.14 1.65
N ASP A 84 3.48 -19.61 0.44
CA ASP A 84 4.64 -19.50 -0.45
C ASP A 84 4.67 -18.26 -1.35
N ARG A 85 3.53 -17.56 -1.53
CA ARG A 85 3.47 -16.40 -2.43
C ARG A 85 4.01 -15.14 -1.75
N ALA A 86 5.28 -14.84 -1.97
CA ALA A 86 5.95 -13.68 -1.40
C ALA A 86 5.98 -12.49 -2.37
N PHE A 87 5.70 -11.29 -1.84
CA PHE A 87 5.73 -10.02 -2.54
C PHE A 87 6.61 -9.02 -1.78
N THR A 88 7.45 -8.28 -2.49
CA THR A 88 8.34 -7.26 -1.92
C THR A 88 7.85 -5.89 -2.36
N PHE A 89 7.86 -4.94 -1.43
CA PHE A 89 7.41 -3.56 -1.60
C PHE A 89 8.49 -2.60 -1.08
N ASP A 90 8.27 -1.30 -1.18
CA ASP A 90 9.17 -0.33 -0.54
C ASP A 90 9.02 -0.41 0.99
N HIS A 91 7.78 -0.56 1.46
CA HIS A 91 7.47 -0.78 2.88
C HIS A 91 6.40 -1.84 3.07
N ALA A 92 6.59 -2.71 4.07
CA ALA A 92 5.59 -3.68 4.51
C ALA A 92 5.27 -3.46 5.99
N PHE A 93 4.03 -3.08 6.28
CA PHE A 93 3.55 -2.82 7.62
C PHE A 93 2.72 -4.00 8.12
N ALA A 94 3.07 -4.48 9.32
CA ALA A 94 2.36 -5.55 10.00
C ALA A 94 1.12 -5.01 10.72
N GLU A 95 0.29 -5.92 11.21
CA GLU A 95 -0.95 -5.59 11.94
C GLU A 95 -0.73 -4.70 13.16
N ALA A 96 0.45 -4.84 13.80
CA ALA A 96 0.83 -4.07 14.98
C ALA A 96 1.47 -2.70 14.66
N THR A 97 1.69 -2.37 13.38
CA THR A 97 2.32 -1.12 12.99
C THR A 97 1.41 0.08 13.29
N SER A 98 1.92 1.04 14.05
CA SER A 98 1.18 2.22 14.47
C SER A 98 0.90 3.19 13.31
N GLN A 99 -0.07 4.09 13.49
CA GLN A 99 -0.32 5.14 12.49
C GLN A 99 0.88 6.09 12.34
N GLY A 100 1.60 6.33 13.45
CA GLY A 100 2.81 7.14 13.45
C GLY A 100 3.91 6.52 12.59
N ASP A 101 4.18 5.23 12.76
CA ASP A 101 5.21 4.53 11.98
C ASP A 101 4.86 4.48 10.50
N VAL A 102 3.58 4.25 10.16
CA VAL A 102 3.13 4.30 8.76
C VAL A 102 3.39 5.69 8.17
N TYR A 103 3.05 6.76 8.90
CA TYR A 103 3.26 8.12 8.46
C TYR A 103 4.76 8.44 8.29
N GLU A 104 5.58 8.13 9.29
CA GLU A 104 7.01 8.43 9.31
C GLU A 104 7.74 7.76 8.14
N LEU A 105 7.45 6.48 7.90
CA LEU A 105 8.15 5.71 6.87
C LEU A 105 7.66 6.02 5.45
N SER A 106 6.36 6.32 5.25
CA SER A 106 5.78 6.46 3.90
C SER A 106 5.51 7.90 3.46
N CYS A 107 5.18 8.80 4.40
CA CYS A 107 4.64 10.13 4.11
C CYS A 107 5.59 11.26 4.51
N ALA A 108 6.30 11.16 5.64
CA ALA A 108 7.21 12.21 6.09
C ALA A 108 8.27 12.61 5.03
N PRO A 109 8.90 11.66 4.28
CA PRO A 109 9.83 12.02 3.21
C PRO A 109 9.19 12.78 2.04
N LEU A 110 7.88 12.62 1.82
CA LEU A 110 7.15 13.35 0.77
C LEU A 110 6.91 14.80 1.17
N ILE A 111 6.66 15.07 2.46
CA ILE A 111 6.51 16.43 2.98
C ILE A 111 7.79 17.23 2.72
N GLN A 112 8.96 16.62 2.93
CA GLN A 112 10.24 17.25 2.60
C GLN A 112 10.31 17.69 1.12
N SER A 113 9.90 16.83 0.18
CA SER A 113 9.85 17.17 -1.25
C SER A 113 8.86 18.29 -1.57
N VAL A 114 7.76 18.41 -0.81
CA VAL A 114 6.81 19.53 -0.96
C VAL A 114 7.47 20.88 -0.63
N PHE A 115 8.26 20.94 0.43
CA PHE A 115 9.02 22.15 0.78
C PHE A 115 10.16 22.46 -0.19
N GLU A 116 10.62 21.48 -0.96
CA GLU A 116 11.56 21.65 -2.07
C GLU A 116 10.88 22.13 -3.38
N GLY A 117 9.56 22.30 -3.36
CA GLY A 117 8.77 22.78 -4.50
C GLY A 117 8.22 21.69 -5.41
N TYR A 118 8.25 20.42 -4.98
CA TYR A 118 7.69 19.30 -5.75
C TYR A 118 6.26 18.96 -5.31
N ASN A 119 5.45 18.49 -6.26
CA ASN A 119 4.14 17.93 -5.94
C ASN A 119 4.29 16.51 -5.36
N ALA A 120 3.64 16.24 -4.23
CA ALA A 120 3.50 14.91 -3.66
C ALA A 120 2.04 14.45 -3.69
N THR A 121 1.80 13.16 -3.95
CA THR A 121 0.47 12.57 -3.92
C THR A 121 0.53 11.23 -3.20
N VAL A 122 -0.37 11.05 -2.22
CA VAL A 122 -0.55 9.81 -1.48
C VAL A 122 -2.00 9.39 -1.61
N PHE A 123 -2.23 8.14 -1.99
CA PHE A 123 -3.56 7.54 -2.02
C PHE A 123 -3.52 6.15 -1.40
N ALA A 124 -4.62 5.76 -0.76
CA ALA A 124 -4.78 4.42 -0.22
C ALA A 124 -5.61 3.56 -1.17
N TYR A 125 -5.13 2.36 -1.48
CA TYR A 125 -5.80 1.41 -2.36
C TYR A 125 -6.10 0.09 -1.64
N GLY A 126 -7.17 -0.59 -2.03
CA GLY A 126 -7.59 -1.88 -1.48
C GLY A 126 -9.10 -2.07 -1.47
N GLN A 127 -9.56 -3.27 -1.13
CA GLN A 127 -10.99 -3.60 -1.07
C GLN A 127 -11.76 -2.81 0.00
N THR A 128 -13.09 -2.82 -0.06
CA THR A 128 -13.94 -2.29 1.01
C THR A 128 -13.62 -2.99 2.34
N GLY A 129 -13.53 -2.22 3.42
CA GLY A 129 -13.14 -2.74 4.74
C GLY A 129 -11.65 -3.02 4.93
N SER A 130 -10.76 -2.71 3.98
CA SER A 130 -9.31 -2.93 4.12
C SER A 130 -8.58 -1.92 5.02
N GLY A 131 -9.26 -0.86 5.48
CA GLY A 131 -8.65 0.16 6.34
C GLY A 131 -8.10 1.40 5.61
N LYS A 132 -8.51 1.67 4.36
CA LYS A 132 -8.15 2.90 3.62
C LYS A 132 -8.46 4.18 4.39
N THR A 133 -9.73 4.35 4.81
CA THR A 133 -10.19 5.54 5.56
C THR A 133 -9.50 5.66 6.91
N PHE A 134 -9.24 4.54 7.58
CA PHE A 134 -8.50 4.49 8.84
C PHE A 134 -7.05 4.95 8.63
N THR A 135 -6.38 4.47 7.59
CA THR A 135 -4.98 4.83 7.28
C THR A 135 -4.87 6.30 6.90
N MET A 136 -5.73 6.80 6.01
CA MET A 136 -5.68 8.20 5.59
C MET A 136 -6.18 9.17 6.67
N GLY A 137 -7.06 8.73 7.57
CA GLY A 137 -7.65 9.63 8.58
C GLY A 137 -8.69 10.59 7.99
N SER A 138 -9.34 10.23 6.87
CA SER A 138 -10.40 11.02 6.22
C SER A 138 -11.79 10.81 6.85
N GLY A 139 -11.91 9.95 7.86
CA GLY A 139 -13.16 9.70 8.58
C GLY A 139 -13.43 10.74 9.66
N SER A 140 -14.51 10.55 10.43
CA SER A 140 -14.82 11.42 11.56
C SER A 140 -13.71 11.35 12.61
N ILE A 141 -13.12 12.50 12.96
CA ILE A 141 -12.01 12.63 13.92
C ILE A 141 -12.54 12.63 15.37
N GLY A 142 -13.85 12.79 15.56
CA GLY A 142 -14.49 12.81 16.89
C GLY A 142 -14.21 11.55 17.69
N GLY A 143 -13.47 11.68 18.79
CA GLY A 143 -13.14 10.58 19.71
C GLY A 143 -11.95 9.70 19.29
N VAL A 144 -11.21 10.06 18.24
CA VAL A 144 -9.98 9.35 17.85
C VAL A 144 -8.82 9.84 18.73
N SER A 145 -8.11 8.91 19.37
CA SER A 145 -6.90 9.26 20.14
C SER A 145 -5.79 9.79 19.23
N VAL A 146 -4.90 10.63 19.77
CA VAL A 146 -3.76 11.21 19.01
C VAL A 146 -2.93 10.13 18.33
N ASP A 147 -2.72 8.99 18.99
CA ASP A 147 -1.99 7.84 18.44
C ASP A 147 -2.66 7.21 17.21
N ASN A 148 -3.99 7.32 17.12
CA ASN A 148 -4.79 6.75 16.04
C ASN A 148 -5.05 7.72 14.89
N LEU A 149 -4.58 8.97 14.97
CA LEU A 149 -4.66 9.93 13.86
C LEU A 149 -3.97 9.35 12.62
N GLY A 150 -4.66 9.43 11.48
CA GLY A 150 -4.16 8.93 10.20
C GLY A 150 -3.17 9.87 9.52
N VAL A 151 -2.89 9.60 8.25
CA VAL A 151 -1.91 10.35 7.44
C VAL A 151 -2.28 11.82 7.29
N ILE A 152 -3.54 12.15 6.99
CA ILE A 152 -3.98 13.54 6.71
C ILE A 152 -3.73 14.47 7.91
N PRO A 153 -4.28 14.22 9.11
CA PRO A 153 -4.06 15.13 10.25
C PRO A 153 -2.58 15.24 10.64
N ARG A 154 -1.80 14.15 10.52
CA ARG A 154 -0.35 14.18 10.77
C ARG A 154 0.40 15.02 9.73
N ALA A 155 0.05 14.88 8.45
CA ALA A 155 0.63 15.68 7.37
C ALA A 155 0.38 17.18 7.56
N VAL A 156 -0.87 17.54 7.90
CA VAL A 156 -1.23 18.94 8.16
C VAL A 156 -0.43 19.50 9.33
N ALA A 157 -0.36 18.78 10.46
CA ALA A 157 0.43 19.20 11.62
C ALA A 157 1.92 19.40 11.26
N HIS A 158 2.54 18.43 10.60
CA HIS A 158 3.94 18.51 10.18
C HIS A 158 4.20 19.67 9.21
N ILE A 159 3.27 19.97 8.30
CA ILE A 159 3.41 21.15 7.42
C ILE A 159 3.44 22.43 8.25
N PHE A 160 2.53 22.61 9.22
CA PHE A 160 2.52 23.80 10.07
C PHE A 160 3.77 23.90 10.96
N GLU A 161 4.22 22.78 11.54
CA GLU A 161 5.46 22.73 12.32
C GLU A 161 6.71 23.15 11.55
N ARG A 162 6.70 23.03 10.21
CA ARG A 162 7.81 23.47 9.35
C ARG A 162 7.68 24.91 8.85
N LEU A 163 6.50 25.51 8.96
CA LEU A 163 6.25 26.89 8.58
C LEU A 163 6.54 27.87 9.72
N ASP A 164 6.38 27.43 10.97
CA ASP A 164 6.76 28.15 12.19
C ASP A 164 8.29 28.15 12.42
#